data_AF-A0A932SWP0-F1
#
_entry.id   AF-A0A932SWP0-F1
#
_cell.length_a   1.000
_cell.length_b   1.000
_cell.length_c   1.000
_cell.angle_alpha   90.00
_cell.angle_beta   90.00
_cell.angle_gamma   90.00
#
_symmetry.space_group_name_H-M   'P 1'
#
loop_
_entity.id
_entity.type
_entity.pdbx_description
1 polymer ?
#
loop_
_entity_poly.entity_id
_entity_poly.type
_entity_poly.pdbx_seq_one_letter_code
_entity_poly.pdbx_strand_id
1 'polypeptide(L)'
;MTPKLTSEMREALLQQPGQPVTVEDDQTHLHYVLLPLSVYQRVRLIFGDESFDVTDTYAAQSAVAGAAGWDDPEMDVYDQYDVHRKTP
;
A
#
# COMPACT_ATOMS: atom_id res chain seq x y z
N MET A 1 25.51 9.41 12.23
CA MET A 1 25.24 9.15 13.66
C MET A 1 23.80 8.63 13.75
N THR A 2 23.51 7.57 14.51
CA THR A 2 22.14 7.04 14.65
C THR A 2 21.55 7.53 15.98
N PRO A 3 20.51 8.39 15.96
CA PRO A 3 19.82 8.82 17.18
C PRO A 3 19.36 7.62 18.00
N LYS A 4 19.35 7.77 19.33
CA LYS A 4 18.91 6.73 20.26
C LYS A 4 17.57 7.13 20.86
N LEU A 5 16.74 6.13 21.14
CA LEU A 5 15.48 6.34 21.84
C LEU A 5 15.71 6.95 23.22
N THR A 6 14.84 7.85 23.63
CA THR A 6 14.76 8.32 25.02
C THR A 6 14.16 7.22 25.91
N SER A 7 14.25 7.40 27.23
CA SER A 7 13.65 6.47 28.20
C SER A 7 12.12 6.42 28.05
N GLU A 8 11.49 7.58 27.84
CA GLU A 8 10.04 7.70 27.65
C GLU A 8 9.57 6.93 26.39
N MET A 9 10.25 7.11 25.26
CA MET A 9 9.94 6.35 24.03
C MET A 9 10.11 4.83 24.24
N ARG A 10 11.10 4.41 25.02
CA ARG A 10 11.31 3.00 25.35
C ARG A 10 10.17 2.45 26.21
N GLU A 11 9.74 3.19 27.22
CA GLU A 11 8.61 2.80 28.08
C GLU A 11 7.32 2.70 27.27
N ALA A 12 7.04 3.66 26.39
CA ALA A 12 5.87 3.62 25.51
C ALA A 12 5.85 2.38 24.60
N LEU A 13 7.00 1.99 24.03
CA LEU A 13 7.13 0.76 23.23
C LEU A 13 6.91 -0.52 24.05
N LEU A 14 7.27 -0.52 25.34
CA LEU A 14 7.06 -1.67 26.24
C LEU A 14 5.60 -1.81 26.68
N GLN A 15 4.90 -0.68 26.86
CA GLN A 15 3.47 -0.66 27.17
C GLN A 15 2.60 -1.18 26.02
N GLN A 16 3.07 -1.03 24.77
CA GLN A 16 2.33 -1.42 23.57
C GLN A 16 3.19 -2.26 22.61
N PRO A 17 3.52 -3.52 22.97
CA PRO A 17 4.44 -4.34 22.20
C PRO A 17 3.91 -4.60 20.78
N GLY A 18 4.74 -4.30 19.77
CA GLY A 18 4.42 -4.58 18.37
C GLY A 18 3.41 -3.62 17.73
N GLN A 19 2.92 -2.62 18.47
CA GLN A 19 2.06 -1.56 17.93
C GLN A 19 2.88 -0.30 17.62
N PRO A 20 2.45 0.50 16.63
CA PRO A 20 3.00 1.83 16.41
C PRO A 20 2.83 2.74 17.62
N VAL A 21 3.87 3.47 17.99
CA VAL A 21 3.81 4.49 19.06
C VAL A 21 3.84 5.87 18.42
N THR A 22 2.90 6.74 18.80
CA THR A 22 2.94 8.15 18.37
C THR A 22 3.81 8.95 19.33
N VAL A 23 4.68 9.80 18.79
CA VAL A 23 5.62 10.63 19.52
C VAL A 23 5.42 12.07 19.08
N GLU A 24 5.30 12.99 20.02
CA GLU A 24 5.25 14.42 19.75
C GLU A 24 6.68 15.01 19.79
N ASP A 25 6.99 15.88 18.83
CA ASP A 25 8.12 16.81 18.92
C ASP A 25 7.68 18.03 19.75
N ASP A 26 8.29 18.22 20.91
CA ASP A 26 7.93 19.27 21.87
C ASP A 26 8.21 20.70 21.37
N GLN A 27 9.05 20.85 20.34
CA GLN A 27 9.37 22.15 19.75
C GLN A 27 8.39 22.55 18.66
N THR A 28 7.96 21.59 17.85
CA THR A 28 7.11 21.84 16.67
C THR A 28 5.66 21.39 16.84
N HIS A 29 5.37 20.65 17.90
CA HIS A 29 4.09 19.94 18.15
C HIS A 29 3.69 18.97 17.02
N LEU A 30 4.63 18.62 16.14
CA LEU A 30 4.40 17.62 15.11
C LEU A 30 4.42 16.22 15.72
N HIS A 31 3.51 15.39 15.23
CA HIS A 31 3.40 14.00 15.67
C HIS A 31 4.06 13.08 14.66
N TYR A 32 4.92 12.19 15.17
CA TYR A 32 5.65 11.18 14.43
C TYR A 32 5.22 9.79 14.88
N VAL A 33 5.35 8.80 13.99
CA VAL A 33 5.05 7.40 14.30
C VAL A 33 6.36 6.62 14.42
N LEU A 34 6.61 6.05 15.59
CA LEU A 34 7.74 5.20 15.88
C LEU A 34 7.39 3.74 15.55
N LEU A 35 8.15 3.17 14.62
CA LEU A 35 8.01 1.79 14.14
C LEU A 35 9.37 1.09 14.15
N PRO A 36 9.44 -0.24 14.35
CA PRO A 36 10.65 -0.99 14.05
C PRO A 36 11.05 -0.80 12.58
N LEU A 37 12.35 -0.66 12.31
CA LEU A 37 12.86 -0.42 10.96
C LEU A 37 12.41 -1.50 9.96
N SER A 38 12.36 -2.76 10.39
CA SER A 38 11.88 -3.88 9.56
C SER A 38 10.41 -3.73 9.15
N VAL A 39 9.58 -3.13 10.01
CA VAL A 39 8.18 -2.83 9.69
C VAL A 39 8.15 -1.71 8.65
N TYR A 40 8.83 -0.59 8.91
CA TYR A 40 8.91 0.52 7.97
C TYR A 40 9.39 0.08 6.58
N GLN A 41 10.44 -0.74 6.50
CA GLN A 41 10.98 -1.24 5.24
C GLN A 41 9.95 -2.03 4.41
N ARG A 42 9.02 -2.74 5.05
CA ARG A 42 7.95 -3.46 4.35
C ARG A 42 6.87 -2.54 3.80
N VAL A 43 6.59 -1.43 4.49
CA VAL A 43 5.48 -0.52 4.14
C VAL A 43 5.94 0.78 3.46
N ARG A 44 7.24 1.05 3.37
CA ARG A 44 7.77 2.32 2.81
C ARG A 44 7.29 2.62 1.40
N LEU A 45 7.01 1.58 0.59
CA LEU A 45 6.51 1.74 -0.78
C LEU A 45 5.08 2.29 -0.82
N ILE A 46 4.31 2.11 0.26
CA ILE A 46 2.95 2.67 0.40
C ILE A 46 3.02 4.19 0.64
N PHE A 47 4.10 4.67 1.27
CA PHE A 47 4.30 6.08 1.59
C PHE A 47 5.03 6.85 0.48
N GLY A 48 5.46 6.18 -0.60
CA GLY A 48 6.15 6.81 -1.71
C GLY A 48 5.20 7.65 -2.56
N ASP A 49 5.56 8.91 -2.78
CA ASP A 49 4.95 9.84 -3.75
C ASP A 49 5.49 9.62 -5.18
N GLU A 50 6.28 8.57 -5.40
CA GLU A 50 6.28 7.92 -6.71
C GLU A 50 4.87 7.36 -6.82
N SER A 51 3.98 8.15 -7.43
CA SER A 51 2.72 7.66 -7.96
C SER A 51 3.05 6.31 -8.58
N PHE A 52 2.64 5.22 -7.91
CA PHE A 52 2.51 3.95 -8.57
C PHE A 52 1.48 4.24 -9.65
N ASP A 53 1.98 4.67 -10.81
CA ASP A 53 1.13 4.99 -11.92
C ASP A 53 0.65 3.63 -12.39
N VAL A 54 -0.58 3.31 -12.04
CA VAL A 54 -1.20 2.04 -12.40
C VAL A 54 -1.07 1.82 -13.92
N THR A 55 -0.97 2.90 -14.71
CA THR A 55 -0.74 2.83 -16.15
C THR A 55 0.62 2.22 -16.53
N ASP A 56 1.66 2.34 -15.70
CA ASP A 56 2.95 1.68 -15.92
C ASP A 56 2.83 0.14 -15.87
N THR A 57 1.78 -0.37 -15.20
CA THR A 57 1.53 -1.81 -15.11
C THR A 57 0.57 -2.35 -16.16
N TYR A 58 -0.09 -1.49 -16.93
CA TYR A 58 -1.09 -1.91 -17.93
C TYR A 58 -0.50 -2.75 -19.05
N ALA A 59 0.71 -2.44 -19.52
CA ALA A 59 1.36 -3.24 -20.56
C ALA A 59 1.60 -4.68 -20.07
N ALA A 60 2.06 -4.86 -18.83
CA ALA A 60 2.28 -6.19 -18.26
C ALA A 60 0.95 -6.92 -18.00
N GLN A 61 -0.07 -6.23 -17.49
CA GLN A 61 -1.39 -6.80 -17.24
C GLN A 61 -2.09 -7.22 -18.53
N SER A 62 -2.05 -6.39 -19.58
CA SER A 62 -2.62 -6.70 -20.89
C SER A 62 -1.92 -7.89 -21.54
N ALA A 63 -0.59 -7.97 -21.47
CA ALA A 63 0.15 -9.12 -22.01
C ALA A 63 -0.22 -10.44 -21.32
N VAL A 64 -0.43 -10.42 -20.00
CA VAL A 64 -0.86 -11.60 -19.24
C VAL A 64 -2.33 -11.95 -19.54
N ALA A 65 -3.20 -10.94 -19.63
CA ALA A 65 -4.62 -11.14 -19.96
C ALA A 65 -4.77 -11.75 -21.36
N GLY A 66 -4.10 -11.19 -22.37
CA GLY A 66 -4.09 -11.74 -23.73
C GLY A 66 -3.56 -13.17 -23.77
N ALA A 67 -2.45 -13.46 -23.08
CA ALA A 67 -1.91 -14.83 -22.97
C ALA A 67 -2.86 -15.81 -22.24
N ALA A 68 -3.71 -15.29 -21.35
CA ALA A 68 -4.75 -16.06 -20.67
C ALA A 68 -6.06 -16.16 -21.49
N GLY A 69 -6.06 -15.69 -22.74
CA GLY A 69 -7.20 -15.78 -23.66
C GLY A 69 -8.25 -14.69 -23.50
N TRP A 70 -7.95 -13.60 -22.77
CA TRP A 70 -8.89 -12.49 -22.61
C TRP A 70 -9.03 -11.64 -23.88
N ASP A 71 -8.08 -11.72 -24.82
CA ASP A 71 -8.15 -11.11 -26.15
C ASP A 71 -8.85 -12.02 -27.19
N ASP A 72 -9.41 -13.16 -26.77
CA ASP A 72 -10.15 -14.06 -27.66
C ASP A 72 -11.47 -13.37 -28.10
N PRO A 73 -11.81 -13.32 -29.40
CA PRO A 73 -13.08 -12.76 -29.86
C PRO A 73 -14.34 -13.38 -29.23
N GLU A 74 -14.27 -14.60 -28.69
CA GLU A 74 -15.37 -15.19 -27.92
C GLU A 74 -15.61 -14.47 -26.57
N MET A 75 -14.59 -13.80 -26.04
CA MET A 75 -14.66 -13.02 -24.80
C MET A 75 -15.35 -11.66 -24.98
N ASP A 76 -15.47 -11.14 -26.22
CA ASP A 76 -16.17 -9.88 -26.54
C ASP A 76 -17.65 -9.89 -26.11
N VAL A 77 -18.23 -11.08 -25.89
CA VAL A 77 -19.59 -11.23 -25.36
C VAL A 77 -19.73 -10.62 -23.96
N TYR A 78 -18.65 -10.57 -23.17
CA TYR A 78 -18.65 -9.99 -21.83
C TYR A 78 -18.63 -8.46 -21.82
N ASP A 79 -18.16 -7.80 -22.89
CA ASP A 79 -18.18 -6.33 -22.99
C ASP A 79 -19.60 -5.77 -23.07
N GLN A 80 -20.55 -6.60 -23.51
CA GLN A 80 -21.97 -6.28 -23.60
C GLN A 80 -22.81 -7.01 -22.55
N TYR A 81 -22.19 -7.51 -21.48
CA TYR A 81 -22.86 -8.35 -20.48
C TYR A 81 -24.14 -7.70 -19.92
N ASP A 82 -24.12 -6.39 -19.66
CA ASP A 82 -25.27 -5.65 -19.14
C ASP A 82 -26.40 -5.45 -20.19
N VAL A 83 -26.07 -5.46 -21.48
CA VAL A 83 -27.06 -5.40 -22.57
C VAL A 83 -27.82 -6.73 -22.68
N HIS A 84 -27.14 -7.85 -22.41
CA HIS A 84 -27.71 -9.20 -22.48
C HIS A 84 -28.27 -9.71 -21.14
N ARG A 85 -28.11 -8.93 -20.06
CA ARG A 85 -28.62 -9.25 -18.74
C ARG A 85 -30.15 -9.14 -18.73
N LYS A 86 -30.84 -10.26 -18.96
CA LYS A 86 -32.28 -10.36 -18.75
C LYS A 86 -32.58 -10.06 -17.27
N THR A 87 -33.25 -8.95 -17.03
CA THR A 87 -33.80 -8.61 -15.72
C THR A 87 -34.79 -9.72 -15.30
N PRO A 88 -34.72 -10.22 -14.06
CA PRO A 88 -35.66 -11.25 -13.58
C PRO A 88 -37.10 -10.75 -13.52
#